data_AF-A0A655QEJ4-F1
#
_entry.id   AF-A0A655QEJ4-F1
#
_cell.length_a   1.000
_cell.length_b   1.000
_cell.length_c   1.000
_cell.angle_alpha   90.00
_cell.angle_beta   90.00
_cell.angle_gamma   90.00
#
_symmetry.space_group_name_H-M   'P 1'
#
loop_
_entity.id
_entity.type
_entity.pdbx_description
1 polymer ?
#
loop_
_entity_poly.entity_id
_entity_poly.type
_entity_poly.pdbx_seq_one_letter_code
_entity_poly.pdbx_strand_id
1 'polypeptide(L)'
;MRRYQFPQDLPKVKTLVPGASSEIRLQFDLYCEQLGLAVTPYAEVDDMAMLRLLARDVEGVTVVPEVVVQDEIETGRLCNYGTLDAVTESFYAITTKRHFDMSIVNRLLDN
;
A
#
# COMPACT_ATOMS: atom_id res chain seq x y z
N MET A 1 -22.61 -8.02 18.49
CA MET A 1 -21.39 -7.81 17.68
C MET A 1 -21.32 -6.34 17.30
N ARG A 2 -20.35 -5.59 17.81
CA ARG A 2 -20.19 -4.15 17.50
C ARG A 2 -19.62 -4.05 16.09
N ARG A 3 -20.36 -3.42 15.17
CA ARG A 3 -19.91 -3.20 13.79
C ARG A 3 -18.82 -2.14 13.81
N TYR A 4 -17.63 -2.48 13.30
CA TYR A 4 -16.52 -1.54 13.21
C TYR A 4 -16.94 -0.32 12.38
N GLN A 5 -16.83 0.88 12.94
CA GLN A 5 -17.13 2.14 12.24
C GLN A 5 -15.84 2.88 11.92
N PHE A 6 -15.42 2.77 10.66
CA PHE A 6 -14.36 3.61 10.13
C PHE A 6 -14.86 5.08 9.99
N PRO A 7 -14.06 6.10 10.37
CA PRO A 7 -12.70 6.03 10.94
C PRO A 7 -12.65 6.09 12.48
N GLN A 8 -13.78 6.19 13.17
CA GLN A 8 -13.86 6.46 14.63
C GLN A 8 -13.38 5.32 15.53
N ASP A 9 -13.49 4.07 15.07
CA ASP A 9 -13.07 2.89 15.82
C ASP A 9 -11.61 2.49 15.53
N LEU A 10 -10.93 3.19 14.62
CA LEU A 10 -9.53 2.93 14.23
C LEU A 10 -8.56 2.97 15.44
N PRO A 11 -8.65 3.91 16.39
CA PRO A 11 -7.81 3.91 17.60
C PRO A 11 -8.10 2.76 18.59
N LYS A 12 -9.22 2.05 18.41
CA LYS A 12 -9.68 1.02 19.37
C LYS A 12 -9.32 -0.40 18.93
N VAL A 13 -8.78 -0.54 17.72
CA VAL A 13 -8.42 -1.82 17.12
C VAL A 13 -6.92 -1.89 16.84
N LYS A 14 -6.39 -3.09 16.76
CA LYS A 14 -5.01 -3.29 16.31
C LYS A 14 -4.92 -2.87 14.85
N THR A 15 -4.09 -1.87 14.58
CA THR A 15 -3.88 -1.36 13.22
C THR A 15 -2.48 -1.75 12.76
N LEU A 16 -2.41 -2.56 11.71
CA LEU A 16 -1.18 -2.87 10.99
C LEU A 16 -0.97 -1.80 9.92
N VAL A 17 0.18 -1.15 9.95
CA VAL A 17 0.51 -0.09 9.00
C VAL A 17 1.67 -0.52 8.11
N PRO A 18 1.73 0.00 6.88
CA PRO A 18 2.89 -0.22 6.04
C PRO A 18 4.10 0.52 6.61
N GLY A 19 5.28 0.14 6.13
CA GLY A 19 6.57 0.70 6.52
C GLY A 19 6.60 2.23 6.56
N ALA A 20 7.35 2.80 7.52
CA ALA A 20 7.51 4.24 7.68
C ALA A 20 8.07 4.95 6.43
N SER A 21 8.76 4.22 5.55
CA SER A 21 9.29 4.73 4.28
C SER A 21 8.27 4.70 3.14
N SER A 22 7.11 4.06 3.32
CA SER A 22 6.07 4.00 2.29
C SER A 22 5.31 5.32 2.19
N GLU A 23 5.01 5.74 0.97
CA GLU A 23 4.22 6.95 0.72
C GLU A 23 2.83 6.85 1.35
N ILE A 24 2.24 5.65 1.34
CA ILE A 24 0.96 5.35 1.98
C ILE A 24 0.98 5.65 3.46
N ARG A 25 2.05 5.27 4.18
CA ARG A 25 2.15 5.52 5.61
C ARG A 25 2.13 7.02 5.92
N LEU A 26 2.93 7.80 5.19
CA LEU A 26 2.96 9.25 5.37
C LEU A 26 1.58 9.87 5.14
N GLN A 27 0.90 9.49 4.05
CA GLN A 27 -0.42 10.02 3.73
C GLN A 27 -1.49 9.56 4.74
N PHE A 28 -1.38 8.32 5.26
CA PHE A 28 -2.26 7.81 6.30
C PHE A 28 -2.08 8.56 7.62
N ASP A 29 -0.84 8.82 8.04
CA ASP A 29 -0.55 9.59 9.25
C ASP A 29 -1.14 11.00 9.15
N LEU A 30 -0.98 11.66 7.99
CA LEU A 30 -1.61 12.97 7.71
C LEU A 30 -3.14 12.90 7.75
N TYR A 31 -3.75 11.85 7.19
CA TYR A 31 -5.20 11.64 7.24
C TYR A 31 -5.70 11.48 8.68
N CYS A 32 -4.99 10.71 9.50
CA CYS A 32 -5.29 10.56 10.91
C CYS A 32 -5.17 11.89 11.68
N GLU A 33 -4.10 12.65 11.44
CA GLU A 33 -3.91 13.98 12.05
C GLU A 33 -5.04 14.95 11.67
N GLN A 34 -5.45 15.00 10.39
CA GLN A 34 -6.54 15.84 9.91
C GLN A 34 -7.88 15.54 10.58
N LEU A 35 -8.12 14.27 10.92
CA LEU A 35 -9.33 13.83 11.62
C LEU A 35 -9.20 13.87 13.15
N GLY A 36 -8.04 14.25 13.68
CA GLY A 36 -7.76 14.23 15.12
C GLY A 36 -7.75 12.81 15.71
N LEU A 37 -7.43 11.80 14.90
CA LEU A 37 -7.36 10.40 15.30
C LEU A 37 -5.93 10.05 15.72
N ALA A 38 -5.74 9.70 16.99
CA ALA A 38 -4.48 9.16 17.48
C ALA A 38 -4.47 7.63 17.30
N VAL A 39 -3.84 7.16 16.22
CA VAL A 39 -3.68 5.72 15.94
C VAL A 39 -2.25 5.31 16.33
N THR A 40 -2.11 4.37 17.26
CA THR A 40 -0.82 3.75 17.56
C THR A 40 -0.69 2.47 16.74
N PRO A 41 0.29 2.39 15.81
CA PRO A 41 0.53 1.18 15.05
C PRO A 41 0.78 -0.02 15.97
N TYR A 42 0.10 -1.14 15.70
CA TYR A 42 0.37 -2.40 16.38
C TYR A 42 1.66 -3.04 15.86
N ALA A 43 1.86 -2.97 14.54
CA ALA A 43 3.09 -3.35 13.88
C ALA A 43 3.24 -2.56 12.57
N GLU A 44 4.50 -2.34 12.20
CA GLU A 44 4.91 -1.74 10.93
C GLU A 44 5.52 -2.83 10.07
N VAL A 45 5.12 -2.90 8.81
CA VAL A 45 5.57 -3.96 7.90
C VAL A 45 5.93 -3.36 6.55
N ASP A 46 7.20 -3.49 6.16
CA ASP A 46 7.74 -2.93 4.91
C ASP A 46 7.36 -3.77 3.68
N ASP A 47 7.19 -5.09 3.85
CA ASP A 47 6.88 -6.02 2.77
C ASP A 47 5.37 -6.19 2.59
N MET A 48 4.88 -5.91 1.36
CA MET A 48 3.45 -5.97 1.05
C MET A 48 2.87 -7.39 1.10
N ALA A 49 3.66 -8.43 0.79
CA ALA A 49 3.21 -9.80 0.89
C ALA A 49 3.05 -10.25 2.35
N MET A 50 3.98 -9.82 3.22
CA MET A 50 3.89 -10.02 4.66
C MET A 50 2.71 -9.26 5.26
N LEU A 51 2.49 -8.01 4.85
CA LEU A 51 1.35 -7.20 5.27
C LEU A 51 0.02 -7.88 4.91
N ARG A 52 -0.09 -8.40 3.67
CA ARG A 52 -1.23 -9.21 3.22
C ARG A 52 -1.43 -10.49 4.03
N LEU A 53 -0.37 -11.21 4.36
CA LEU A 53 -0.46 -12.39 5.21
C LEU A 53 -1.02 -12.04 6.58
N LEU A 54 -0.47 -10.99 7.21
CA LEU A 54 -0.89 -10.54 8.53
C LEU A 54 -2.32 -10.00 8.52
N ALA A 55 -2.75 -9.33 7.45
CA ALA A 55 -4.12 -8.87 7.28
C ALA A 55 -5.15 -10.00 7.44
N ARG A 56 -4.78 -11.22 7.05
CA ARG A 56 -5.65 -12.41 7.10
C ARG A 56 -5.61 -13.15 8.43
N ASP A 57 -4.44 -13.17 9.07
CA ASP A 57 -4.18 -14.03 10.23
C ASP A 57 -4.25 -13.26 11.56
N VAL A 58 -4.15 -11.93 11.53
CA VAL A 58 -4.22 -11.07 12.72
C VAL A 58 -5.63 -10.50 12.87
N GLU A 59 -6.21 -10.64 14.07
CA GLU A 59 -7.42 -9.91 14.44
C GLU A 59 -7.13 -8.41 14.56
N GLY A 60 -7.40 -7.67 13.49
CA GLY A 60 -7.16 -6.23 13.40
C GLY A 60 -7.60 -5.65 12.06
N VAL A 61 -7.14 -4.44 11.80
CA VAL A 61 -7.30 -3.75 10.51
C VAL A 61 -5.93 -3.42 9.95
N THR A 62 -5.84 -3.25 8.64
CA THR A 62 -4.59 -2.88 7.98
C THR A 62 -4.83 -1.82 6.92
N VAL A 63 -3.81 -1.00 6.68
CA VAL A 63 -3.80 0.01 5.62
C VAL A 63 -2.93 -0.51 4.49
N VAL A 64 -3.56 -0.87 3.37
CA VAL A 64 -2.87 -1.47 2.21
C VAL A 64 -3.53 -1.00 0.92
N PRO A 65 -2.80 -0.96 -0.21
CA PRO A 65 -3.43 -0.83 -1.52
C PRO A 65 -4.38 -1.99 -1.80
N GLU A 66 -5.56 -1.70 -2.35
CA GLU A 66 -6.54 -2.73 -2.70
C GLU A 66 -5.95 -3.77 -3.66
N VAL A 67 -5.10 -3.36 -4.60
CA VAL A 67 -4.43 -4.25 -5.56
C VAL A 67 -3.57 -5.33 -4.90
N VAL A 68 -3.08 -5.11 -3.68
CA VAL A 68 -2.28 -6.10 -2.94
C VAL A 68 -3.16 -7.23 -2.39
N VAL A 69 -4.41 -6.93 -2.04
CA VAL A 69 -5.36 -7.81 -1.35
C VAL A 69 -6.61 -8.13 -2.17
N GLN A 70 -6.57 -7.89 -3.47
CA GLN A 70 -7.72 -8.05 -4.36
C GLN A 70 -8.28 -9.48 -4.31
N ASP A 71 -7.40 -10.49 -4.40
CA ASP A 71 -7.80 -11.91 -4.32
C ASP A 71 -8.50 -12.22 -2.98
N GLU A 72 -8.01 -11.69 -1.87
CA GLU A 72 -8.62 -11.87 -0.55
C GLU A 72 -9.99 -11.20 -0.41
N ILE A 73 -10.18 -10.04 -1.05
CA ILE A 73 -11.48 -9.35 -1.10
C ILE A 73 -12.45 -10.15 -1.97
N GLU A 74 -12.02 -10.59 -3.16
CA GLU A 74 -12.82 -11.39 -4.08
C GLU A 74 -13.25 -12.74 -3.47
N THR A 75 -12.36 -13.36 -2.70
CA THR A 75 -12.65 -14.61 -1.98
C THR A 75 -13.43 -14.41 -0.68
N GLY A 76 -13.71 -13.15 -0.28
CA GLY A 76 -14.44 -12.81 0.94
C GLY A 76 -13.67 -13.10 2.24
N ARG A 77 -12.36 -13.34 2.15
CA ARG A 77 -11.47 -13.53 3.31
C ARG A 77 -11.15 -12.21 4.00
N LEU A 78 -11.07 -11.13 3.22
CA LEU A 78 -10.94 -9.78 3.70
C LEU A 78 -12.16 -8.96 3.30
N CYS A 79 -12.45 -7.92 4.07
CA CYS A 79 -13.50 -6.96 3.77
C CYS A 79 -12.94 -5.55 3.83
N ASN A 80 -13.34 -4.72 2.87
CA ASN A 80 -12.96 -3.31 2.85
C ASN A 80 -13.84 -2.54 3.85
N TYR A 81 -13.21 -1.89 4.83
CA TYR A 81 -13.89 -1.09 5.85
C TYR A 81 -14.05 0.40 5.47
N GLY A 82 -13.31 0.87 4.47
CA GLY A 82 -13.31 2.26 4.03
C GLY A 82 -12.11 2.55 3.14
N THR A 83 -12.34 3.34 2.09
CA THR A 83 -11.28 3.91 1.27
C THR A 83 -10.78 5.22 1.88
N LEU A 84 -9.47 5.40 1.83
CA LEU A 84 -8.80 6.63 2.23
C LEU A 84 -8.66 7.51 0.98
N ASP A 85 -9.65 8.36 0.70
CA ASP A 85 -9.67 9.16 -0.54
C ASP A 85 -8.44 10.11 -0.70
N ALA A 86 -7.78 10.45 0.42
CA ALA A 86 -6.57 11.26 0.44
C ALA A 86 -5.27 10.45 0.35
N VAL A 87 -5.35 9.10 0.39
CA VAL A 87 -4.19 8.21 0.39
C VAL A 87 -4.15 7.48 -0.96
N THR A 88 -3.22 7.88 -1.82
CA THR A 88 -3.01 7.32 -3.15
C THR A 88 -1.55 6.92 -3.33
N GLU A 89 -1.31 5.68 -3.71
CA GLU A 89 0.01 5.19 -4.11
C GLU A 89 0.13 5.17 -5.64
N SER A 90 1.22 5.73 -6.16
CA SER A 90 1.50 5.79 -7.59
C SER A 90 2.47 4.69 -8.01
N PHE A 91 2.02 3.74 -8.83
CA PHE A 91 2.86 2.67 -9.36
C PHE A 91 3.51 3.09 -10.69
N TYR A 92 4.83 3.21 -10.71
CA TYR A 92 5.60 3.57 -11.91
C TYR A 92 6.30 2.35 -12.50
N ALA A 93 6.15 2.14 -13.82
CA ALA A 93 6.93 1.15 -14.55
C ALA A 93 8.30 1.73 -14.95
N ILE A 94 9.36 1.31 -14.25
CA ILE A 94 10.74 1.70 -14.61
C ILE A 94 11.29 0.70 -15.62
N THR A 95 11.42 1.12 -16.88
CA THR A 95 12.12 0.35 -17.92
C THR A 95 13.51 0.92 -18.16
N THR A 96 14.51 0.04 -18.33
CA THR A 96 15.81 0.46 -18.84
C THR A 96 15.68 0.80 -20.32
N LYS A 97 16.17 1.97 -20.74
CA LYS A 97 16.32 2.28 -22.17
C LYS A 97 17.39 1.35 -22.74
N ARG A 98 16.97 0.39 -23.57
CA ARG A 98 17.89 -0.46 -24.33
C ARG A 98 18.64 0.41 -25.34
N HIS A 99 19.88 0.77 -25.05
CA HIS A 99 20.79 1.34 -26.05
C HIS A 99 21.12 0.25 -27.07
N PHE A 100 20.57 0.36 -28.28
CA PHE A 100 21.09 -0.35 -29.43
C PHE A 100 22.31 0.40 -29.93
N ASP A 101 23.49 -0.05 -29.54
CA ASP A 101 24.73 0.39 -30.17
C ASP A 101 24.81 -0.26 -31.56
N MET A 102 24.25 0.40 -32.56
CA MET A 102 24.29 -0.05 -33.96
C MET A 102 25.68 0.24 -34.54
N SER A 103 26.70 -0.48 -34.06
CA SER A 103 28.08 -0.41 -34.56
C SER A 103 28.20 -0.65 -36.07
N ILE A 104 27.23 -1.35 -36.66
CA ILE A 104 27.11 -1.56 -38.11
C ILE A 104 26.69 -0.28 -38.86
N VAL A 105 25.84 0.57 -38.28
CA VAL A 105 25.35 1.79 -38.95
C VAL A 105 26.46 2.84 -39.04
N ASN A 106 27.30 2.97 -38.01
CA ASN A 106 28.46 3.86 -38.07
C ASN A 106 29.50 3.39 -39.11
N ARG A 107 29.68 2.07 -39.31
CA ARG A 107 30.59 1.55 -40.35
C ARG A 107 30.09 1.79 -41.78
N LEU A 108 28.79 1.96 -41.99
CA LEU A 108 28.20 2.20 -43.32
C LEU A 108 28.11 3.69 -43.68
N LEU A 109 28.17 4.60 -42.70
CA LEU A 109 28.15 6.05 -42.92
C LEU A 109 29.55 6.67 -43.10
N ASP A 110 30.62 5.91 -42.85
CA ASP A 110 32.03 6.33 -43.01
C ASP A 110 32.61 6.04 -44.42
N ASN A 111 31.76 5.91 -45.46
CA ASN A 111 32.20 5.92 -46.87
C ASN A 111 31.64 7.11 -47.64
#